data_AF-A0A1D2QDX2-F1
#
_entry.id   AF-A0A1D2QDX2-F1
#
_cell.length_a   1.000
_cell.length_b   1.000
_cell.length_c   1.000
_cell.angle_alpha   90.00
_cell.angle_beta   90.00
_cell.angle_gamma   90.00
#
_symmetry.space_group_name_H-M   'P 1'
#
loop_
_entity.id
_entity.type
_entity.pdbx_description
1 polymer ?
#
loop_
_entity_poly.entity_id
_entity_poly.type
_entity_poly.pdbx_seq_one_letter_code
_entity_poly.pdbx_strand_id
1 'polypeptide(L)'
;MRDRLLDELGELAHSHFLVYLMGPYKTFDVDALLDAAETDDREILRSIPETVDFGALVGSDIDLDQQEAVFDLLLYARDRLRTEPGVNAFLAVDIDIPLEEMDAATQSIEFALASNAIIYIVPQIGDNLGVGIETGSVLEAIFREHNERAPTEHQERILFIHESGVRSAMIAAVQDRWDARIYSYDDRDDLVRQLRLFVRDLARREQHGDLPQLE
;
A
#
# COMPACT_ATOMS: atom_id res chain seq x y z
N MET A 1 -1.22 -8.82 15.36
CA MET A 1 -1.71 -7.85 14.37
C MET A 1 -2.98 -8.33 13.67
N ARG A 2 -2.96 -9.52 13.05
CA ARG A 2 -4.11 -10.07 12.32
C ARG A 2 -5.45 -10.03 13.07
N ASP A 3 -5.50 -10.48 14.32
CA ASP A 3 -6.72 -10.42 15.15
C ASP A 3 -7.26 -8.99 15.30
N ARG A 4 -6.37 -8.02 15.54
CA ARG A 4 -6.75 -6.59 15.63
C ARG A 4 -7.35 -6.09 14.32
N LEU A 5 -6.74 -6.43 13.19
CA LEU A 5 -7.26 -6.06 11.87
C LEU A 5 -8.65 -6.66 11.61
N LEU A 6 -8.87 -7.91 12.00
CA LEU A 6 -10.18 -8.57 11.86
C LEU A 6 -11.25 -7.91 12.73
N ASP A 7 -10.89 -7.53 13.96
CA ASP A 7 -11.78 -6.84 14.89
C ASP A 7 -12.16 -5.43 14.40
N GLU A 8 -11.20 -4.66 13.87
CA GLU A 8 -11.43 -3.28 13.41
C GLU A 8 -12.17 -3.22 12.05
N LEU A 9 -11.85 -4.09 11.09
CA LEU A 9 -12.40 -4.03 9.74
C LEU A 9 -13.83 -4.60 9.62
N GLY A 10 -14.25 -5.39 10.60
CA GLY A 10 -15.60 -5.93 10.72
C GLY A 10 -15.91 -7.14 9.82
N GLU A 11 -17.20 -7.49 9.77
CA GLU A 11 -17.69 -8.69 9.09
C GLU A 11 -18.07 -8.44 7.63
N LEU A 12 -17.52 -9.26 6.74
CA LEU A 12 -17.84 -9.37 5.32
C LEU A 12 -17.99 -10.85 4.93
N ALA A 13 -18.40 -11.12 3.69
CA ALA A 13 -18.59 -12.49 3.18
C ALA A 13 -17.33 -13.37 3.33
N HIS A 14 -16.15 -12.75 3.23
CA HIS A 14 -14.84 -13.38 3.38
C HIS A 14 -13.97 -12.57 4.36
N SER A 15 -14.49 -12.29 5.56
CA SER A 15 -13.86 -11.43 6.57
C SER A 15 -12.42 -11.81 6.95
N HIS A 16 -12.11 -13.11 6.95
CA HIS A 16 -10.78 -13.60 7.31
C HIS A 16 -9.74 -13.44 6.19
N PHE A 17 -10.18 -13.06 4.98
CA PHE A 17 -9.28 -12.83 3.86
C PHE A 17 -8.90 -11.34 3.83
N LEU A 18 -7.74 -11.03 4.39
CA LEU A 18 -7.21 -9.67 4.52
C LEU A 18 -6.44 -9.26 3.26
N VAL A 19 -6.77 -8.09 2.71
CA VAL A 19 -6.10 -7.52 1.53
C VAL A 19 -5.58 -6.13 1.86
N TYR A 20 -4.27 -6.01 2.06
CA TYR A 20 -3.64 -4.72 2.31
C TYR A 20 -3.36 -4.01 0.98
N LEU A 21 -4.00 -2.86 0.78
CA LEU A 21 -3.79 -2.00 -0.38
C LEU A 21 -2.83 -0.86 -0.01
N MET A 22 -1.87 -0.64 -0.89
CA MET A 22 -0.88 0.43 -0.78
C MET A 22 -0.78 1.17 -2.10
N GLY A 23 -0.34 2.42 -2.05
CA GLY A 23 -0.02 3.19 -3.24
C GLY A 23 0.95 4.32 -2.91
N PRO A 24 1.45 5.01 -3.94
CA PRO A 24 2.35 6.14 -3.78
C PRO A 24 1.58 7.38 -3.37
N TYR A 25 1.24 7.49 -2.10
CA TYR A 25 0.76 8.74 -1.53
C TYR A 25 1.75 9.18 -0.46
N LYS A 26 2.12 10.46 -0.48
CA LYS A 26 2.88 11.03 0.62
C LYS A 26 1.99 10.93 1.86
N THR A 27 2.36 10.12 2.83
CA THR A 27 1.78 10.15 4.19
C THR A 27 2.21 11.38 4.98
N PHE A 28 2.70 12.41 4.31
CA PHE A 28 2.89 13.71 4.93
C PHE A 28 1.55 14.40 4.83
N ASP A 29 0.91 14.61 5.98
CA ASP A 29 -0.22 15.53 6.09
C ASP A 29 0.31 16.92 5.70
N VAL A 30 0.26 17.21 4.40
CA VAL A 30 0.83 18.41 3.79
C VAL A 30 0.13 19.63 4.37
N ASP A 31 -1.17 19.52 4.67
CA ASP A 31 -1.94 20.57 5.32
C ASP A 31 -1.45 20.80 6.75
N ALA A 32 -1.25 19.76 7.55
CA ALA A 32 -0.65 19.92 8.89
C ALA A 32 0.80 20.44 8.84
N LEU A 33 1.55 20.14 7.79
CA LEU A 33 2.92 20.62 7.60
C LEU A 33 2.96 22.09 7.17
N LEU A 34 2.03 22.50 6.30
CA LEU A 34 1.86 23.88 5.87
C LEU A 34 1.38 24.74 7.05
N ASP A 35 0.39 24.25 7.81
CA ASP A 35 -0.06 24.89 9.04
C ASP A 35 1.07 25.01 10.07
N ALA A 36 1.87 23.95 10.26
CA ALA A 36 3.03 23.96 11.15
C ALA A 36 4.15 24.91 10.68
N ALA A 37 4.36 25.04 9.37
CA ALA A 37 5.32 25.98 8.79
C ALA A 37 4.84 27.43 8.90
N GLU A 38 3.54 27.68 8.73
CA GLU A 38 2.92 29.00 8.94
C GLU A 38 2.91 29.41 10.42
N THR A 39 2.77 28.45 11.34
CA THR A 39 2.77 28.68 12.78
C THR A 39 4.14 28.57 13.47
N ASP A 40 5.22 28.26 12.73
CA ASP A 40 6.58 27.96 13.24
C ASP A 40 6.55 26.89 14.35
N ASP A 41 5.73 25.85 14.17
CA ASP A 41 5.60 24.76 15.13
C ASP A 41 6.78 23.78 15.03
N ARG A 42 7.79 24.07 15.85
CA ARG A 42 9.11 23.42 15.78
C ARG A 42 9.11 21.97 16.22
N GLU A 43 8.05 21.48 16.85
CA GLU A 43 7.97 20.09 17.30
C GLU A 43 7.65 19.17 16.12
N ILE A 44 6.67 19.55 15.29
CA ILE A 44 6.31 18.87 14.04
C ILE A 44 7.45 18.98 13.01
N LEU A 45 8.09 20.16 12.91
CA LEU A 45 9.20 20.36 11.98
C LEU A 45 10.43 19.49 12.30
N ARG A 46 10.60 19.01 13.55
CA ARG A 46 11.72 18.15 13.97
C ARG A 46 11.49 16.67 13.72
N SER A 47 10.25 16.23 13.53
CA SER A 47 9.96 14.85 13.10
C SER A 47 10.18 14.64 11.60
N ILE A 48 10.44 15.71 10.85
CA ILE A 48 10.70 15.67 9.42
C ILE A 48 12.16 15.22 9.18
N PRO A 49 12.39 14.16 8.38
CA PRO A 49 13.74 13.76 8.00
C PRO A 49 14.51 14.90 7.30
N GLU A 50 15.79 15.09 7.62
CA GLU A 50 16.64 16.15 7.03
C GLU A 50 16.78 16.06 5.50
N THR A 51 16.32 14.97 4.89
CA THR A 51 16.35 14.72 3.43
C THR A 51 15.21 15.40 2.67
N VAL A 52 14.25 16.02 3.36
CA VAL A 52 13.10 16.69 2.73
C VAL A 52 13.48 18.11 2.29
N ASP A 53 13.50 18.35 0.96
CA ASP A 53 13.76 19.66 0.36
C ASP A 53 12.45 20.45 0.17
N PHE A 54 12.22 21.41 1.06
CA PHE A 54 11.05 22.30 1.05
C PHE A 54 11.01 23.26 -0.15
N GLY A 55 12.13 23.47 -0.87
CA GLY A 55 12.18 24.28 -2.07
C GLY A 55 11.40 23.68 -3.25
N ALA A 56 11.14 22.37 -3.21
CA ALA A 56 10.36 21.65 -4.22
C ALA A 56 8.83 21.78 -4.03
N LEU A 57 8.36 22.38 -2.93
CA LEU A 57 6.93 22.54 -2.60
C LEU A 57 6.28 23.78 -3.25
N VAL A 58 7.04 24.57 -4.02
CA VAL A 58 6.50 25.70 -4.81
C VAL A 58 5.81 25.14 -6.07
N GLY A 59 4.61 24.61 -5.85
CA GLY A 59 3.72 23.92 -6.80
C GLY A 59 2.56 23.20 -6.11
N SER A 60 2.28 23.54 -4.85
CA SER A 60 1.49 22.80 -3.86
C SER A 60 0.11 22.36 -4.36
N ASP A 61 -0.61 23.20 -5.10
CA ASP A 61 -1.98 22.87 -5.54
C ASP A 61 -2.00 21.67 -6.50
N ILE A 62 -0.99 21.56 -7.38
CA ILE A 62 -0.88 20.47 -8.36
C ILE A 62 -0.42 19.17 -7.69
N ASP A 63 0.38 19.25 -6.62
CA ASP A 63 0.86 18.09 -5.87
C ASP A 63 -0.24 17.53 -4.94
N LEU A 64 -1.10 18.39 -4.38
CA LEU A 64 -2.25 18.01 -3.56
C LEU A 64 -3.34 17.33 -4.38
N ASP A 65 -3.74 17.90 -5.52
CA ASP A 65 -4.75 17.32 -6.42
C ASP A 65 -4.34 15.90 -6.89
N GLN A 66 -3.04 15.68 -7.10
CA GLN A 66 -2.50 14.37 -7.47
C GLN A 66 -2.56 13.37 -6.33
N GLN A 67 -2.27 13.79 -5.10
CA GLN A 67 -2.36 12.94 -3.91
C GLN A 67 -3.79 12.55 -3.59
N GLU A 68 -4.72 13.51 -3.67
CA GLU A 68 -6.15 13.25 -3.51
C GLU A 68 -6.63 12.25 -4.58
N ALA A 69 -6.22 12.43 -5.83
CA ALA A 69 -6.58 11.49 -6.91
C ALA A 69 -6.04 10.06 -6.69
N VAL A 70 -4.81 9.92 -6.16
CA VAL A 70 -4.24 8.61 -5.81
C VAL A 70 -5.00 7.99 -4.64
N PHE A 71 -5.28 8.77 -3.60
CA PHE A 71 -6.01 8.29 -2.43
C PHE A 71 -7.45 7.88 -2.79
N ASP A 72 -8.14 8.66 -3.62
CA ASP A 72 -9.44 8.33 -4.19
C ASP A 72 -9.43 7.02 -4.97
N LEU A 73 -8.37 6.77 -5.75
CA LEU A 73 -8.20 5.51 -6.47
C LEU A 73 -8.06 4.32 -5.51
N LEU A 74 -7.29 4.49 -4.43
CA LEU A 74 -7.09 3.47 -3.40
C LEU A 74 -8.40 3.18 -2.64
N LEU A 75 -9.14 4.22 -2.25
CA LEU A 75 -10.47 4.09 -1.62
C LEU A 75 -11.44 3.38 -2.57
N TYR A 76 -11.46 3.76 -3.85
CA TYR A 76 -12.27 3.10 -4.86
C TYR A 76 -11.92 1.61 -4.96
N ALA A 77 -10.64 1.26 -5.09
CA ALA A 77 -10.21 -0.13 -5.17
C ALA A 77 -10.61 -0.94 -3.91
N ARG A 78 -10.40 -0.36 -2.72
CA ARG A 78 -10.79 -0.93 -1.43
C ARG A 78 -12.28 -1.27 -1.41
N ASP A 79 -13.12 -0.27 -1.67
CA ASP A 79 -14.58 -0.39 -1.58
C ASP A 79 -15.12 -1.40 -2.58
N ARG A 80 -14.53 -1.47 -3.78
CA ARG A 80 -14.91 -2.46 -4.79
C ARG A 80 -14.58 -3.88 -4.34
N LEU A 81 -13.41 -4.13 -3.73
CA LEU A 81 -13.07 -5.45 -3.18
C LEU A 81 -13.92 -5.84 -1.96
N ARG A 82 -14.23 -4.87 -1.08
CA ARG A 82 -15.14 -5.06 0.07
C ARG A 82 -16.58 -5.31 -0.35
N THR A 83 -17.01 -4.79 -1.49
CA THR A 83 -18.35 -5.03 -2.06
C THR A 83 -18.40 -6.37 -2.82
N GLU A 84 -17.42 -6.61 -3.69
CA GLU A 84 -17.32 -7.83 -4.49
C GLU A 84 -15.85 -8.10 -4.82
N PRO A 85 -15.22 -9.13 -4.20
CA PRO A 85 -15.85 -10.35 -3.69
C PRO A 85 -16.37 -10.31 -2.24
N GLY A 86 -16.16 -9.24 -1.47
CA GLY A 86 -16.54 -9.23 -0.05
C GLY A 86 -15.41 -9.65 0.89
N VAL A 87 -14.17 -9.34 0.52
CA VAL A 87 -12.97 -9.56 1.34
C VAL A 87 -12.66 -8.32 2.18
N ASN A 88 -11.93 -8.48 3.28
CA ASN A 88 -11.48 -7.36 4.10
C ASN A 88 -10.27 -6.67 3.43
N ALA A 89 -10.56 -5.87 2.40
CA ALA A 89 -9.58 -4.94 1.84
C ALA A 89 -9.49 -3.67 2.71
N PHE A 90 -8.28 -3.16 2.90
CA PHE A 90 -8.02 -2.01 3.77
C PHE A 90 -6.77 -1.22 3.36
N LEU A 91 -6.73 0.04 3.77
CA LEU A 91 -5.59 0.96 3.73
C LEU A 91 -5.03 1.16 5.14
N ALA A 92 -3.80 1.65 5.27
CA ALA A 92 -3.22 1.92 6.59
C ALA A 92 -4.09 2.86 7.44
N VAL A 93 -4.68 3.87 6.80
CA VAL A 93 -5.59 4.85 7.43
C VAL A 93 -6.91 4.27 7.94
N ASP A 94 -7.25 3.03 7.56
CA ASP A 94 -8.46 2.36 8.05
C ASP A 94 -8.27 1.77 9.45
N ILE A 95 -7.02 1.68 9.93
CA ILE A 95 -6.65 1.05 11.20
C ILE A 95 -6.13 2.12 12.16
N ASP A 96 -6.74 2.20 13.33
CA ASP A 96 -6.41 3.25 14.31
C ASP A 96 -5.28 2.79 15.24
N ILE A 97 -4.04 2.93 14.76
CA ILE A 97 -2.82 2.70 15.56
C ILE A 97 -2.05 4.01 15.71
N PRO A 98 -1.96 4.56 16.94
CA PRO A 98 -1.19 5.78 17.17
C PRO A 98 0.31 5.61 16.85
N LEU A 99 0.95 6.64 16.31
CA LEU A 99 2.37 6.59 15.94
C LEU A 99 3.30 6.48 17.16
N GLU A 100 2.86 6.90 18.34
CA GLU A 100 3.56 6.65 19.60
C GLU A 100 3.54 5.18 20.03
N GLU A 101 2.57 4.39 19.55
CA GLU A 101 2.50 2.95 19.77
C GLU A 101 3.41 2.21 18.79
N MET A 102 3.32 2.56 17.50
CA MET A 102 4.06 1.91 16.43
C MET A 102 4.26 2.88 15.26
N ASP A 103 5.50 3.05 14.82
CA ASP A 103 5.80 3.94 13.69
C ASP A 103 5.20 3.41 12.37
N ALA A 104 4.94 4.31 11.43
CA ALA A 104 4.25 4.01 10.17
C ALA A 104 4.94 2.91 9.32
N ALA A 105 6.27 2.83 9.37
CA ALA A 105 7.00 1.80 8.62
C ALA A 105 6.76 0.42 9.26
N THR A 106 6.83 0.33 10.58
CA THR A 106 6.55 -0.91 11.32
C THR A 106 5.08 -1.31 11.19
N GLN A 107 4.13 -0.36 11.23
CA GLN A 107 2.72 -0.62 10.97
C GLN A 107 2.53 -1.28 9.59
N SER A 108 3.13 -0.71 8.55
CA SER A 108 3.05 -1.25 7.19
C SER A 108 3.60 -2.67 7.09
N ILE A 109 4.67 -2.98 7.82
CA ILE A 109 5.24 -4.33 7.90
C ILE A 109 4.27 -5.30 8.56
N GLU A 110 3.75 -4.95 9.74
CA GLU A 110 2.83 -5.81 10.49
C GLU A 110 1.49 -6.01 9.75
N PHE A 111 1.00 -4.99 9.03
CA PHE A 111 -0.17 -5.12 8.15
C PHE A 111 0.08 -6.06 6.98
N ALA A 112 1.25 -5.94 6.34
CA ALA A 112 1.64 -6.82 5.25
C ALA A 112 1.76 -8.29 5.72
N LEU A 113 2.45 -8.52 6.84
CA LEU A 113 2.62 -9.87 7.42
C LEU A 113 1.30 -10.52 7.84
N ALA A 114 0.33 -9.72 8.30
CA ALA A 114 -0.98 -10.22 8.69
C ALA A 114 -1.92 -10.49 7.51
N SER A 115 -1.60 -10.02 6.30
CA SER A 115 -2.52 -10.00 5.16
C SER A 115 -2.38 -11.20 4.23
N ASN A 116 -3.51 -11.69 3.73
CA ASN A 116 -3.53 -12.76 2.72
C ASN A 116 -2.99 -12.28 1.37
N ALA A 117 -3.19 -11.01 1.05
CA ALA A 117 -2.69 -10.38 -0.15
C ALA A 117 -2.15 -8.98 0.16
N ILE A 118 -1.04 -8.62 -0.48
CA ILE A 118 -0.44 -7.30 -0.44
C ILE A 118 -0.45 -6.75 -1.85
N ILE A 119 -1.07 -5.60 -2.06
CA ILE A 119 -1.26 -5.03 -3.39
C ILE A 119 -0.74 -3.61 -3.41
N TYR A 120 0.19 -3.34 -4.31
CA TYR A 120 0.75 -2.01 -4.54
C TYR A 120 0.23 -1.45 -5.87
N ILE A 121 -0.57 -0.38 -5.81
CA ILE A 121 -1.23 0.26 -6.96
C ILE A 121 -0.46 1.52 -7.35
N VAL A 122 -0.04 1.60 -8.61
CA VAL A 122 0.77 2.70 -9.14
C VAL A 122 0.04 3.40 -10.29
N PRO A 123 -0.68 4.50 -10.02
CA PRO A 123 -1.25 5.34 -11.07
C PRO A 123 -0.16 6.07 -11.88
N GLN A 124 -0.51 6.52 -13.08
CA GLN A 124 0.32 7.41 -13.90
C GLN A 124 0.38 8.82 -13.32
N ILE A 125 -0.68 9.23 -12.62
CA ILE A 125 -0.73 10.45 -11.84
C ILE A 125 0.20 10.28 -10.62
N GLY A 126 1.13 11.21 -10.40
CA GLY A 126 2.18 11.06 -9.38
C GLY A 126 3.51 10.50 -9.89
N ASP A 127 3.79 10.60 -11.21
CA ASP A 127 5.05 10.21 -11.87
C ASP A 127 6.22 11.09 -11.40
N ASN A 128 6.61 10.93 -10.13
CA ASN A 128 7.75 11.59 -9.54
C ASN A 128 8.67 10.52 -8.95
N LEU A 129 9.85 10.44 -9.58
CA LEU A 129 11.08 9.72 -9.29
C LEU A 129 11.39 9.39 -7.80
N GLY A 130 10.78 10.07 -6.82
CA GLY A 130 10.96 9.85 -5.37
C GLY A 130 10.19 8.66 -4.79
N VAL A 131 9.04 8.30 -5.38
CA VAL A 131 8.24 7.11 -5.01
C VAL A 131 9.09 5.83 -5.11
N GLY A 132 10.04 5.81 -6.06
CA GLY A 132 10.96 4.73 -6.35
C GLY A 132 11.81 4.25 -5.17
N ILE A 133 12.19 5.16 -4.28
CA ILE A 133 13.13 4.88 -3.18
C ILE A 133 12.37 4.47 -1.92
N GLU A 134 11.32 5.19 -1.55
CA GLU A 134 10.57 4.95 -0.31
C GLU A 134 9.75 3.67 -0.37
N THR A 135 9.04 3.45 -1.47
CA THR A 135 8.28 2.20 -1.70
C THR A 135 9.20 0.99 -1.77
N GLY A 136 10.36 1.14 -2.43
CA GLY A 136 11.37 0.09 -2.45
C GLY A 136 11.89 -0.25 -1.06
N SER A 137 11.98 0.75 -0.17
CA SER A 137 12.43 0.59 1.22
C SER A 137 11.39 -0.11 2.09
N VAL A 138 10.11 0.26 1.99
CA VAL A 138 9.02 -0.38 2.74
C VAL A 138 8.84 -1.82 2.27
N LEU A 139 8.82 -2.06 0.96
CA LEU A 139 8.79 -3.42 0.42
C LEU A 139 10.03 -4.20 0.85
N GLU A 140 11.23 -3.61 0.76
CA GLU A 140 12.46 -4.26 1.22
C GLU A 140 12.42 -4.62 2.71
N ALA A 141 11.86 -3.76 3.56
CA ALA A 141 11.69 -4.05 4.98
C ALA A 141 10.68 -5.18 5.21
N ILE A 142 9.52 -5.14 4.54
CA ILE A 142 8.51 -6.22 4.55
C ILE A 142 9.16 -7.55 4.14
N PHE A 143 9.88 -7.57 3.02
CA PHE A 143 10.51 -8.77 2.49
C PHE A 143 11.67 -9.26 3.34
N ARG A 144 12.47 -8.37 3.93
CA ARG A 144 13.58 -8.75 4.81
C ARG A 144 13.04 -9.39 6.08
N GLU A 145 12.13 -8.68 6.76
CA GLU A 145 11.51 -9.15 8.00
C GLU A 145 10.74 -10.46 7.76
N HIS A 146 10.06 -10.58 6.62
CA HIS A 146 9.37 -11.80 6.23
C HIS A 146 10.34 -12.95 5.97
N ASN A 147 11.39 -12.77 5.15
CA ASN A 147 12.37 -13.84 4.89
C ASN A 147 13.06 -14.32 6.17
N GLU A 148 13.26 -13.43 7.14
CA GLU A 148 13.81 -13.76 8.46
C GLU A 148 12.81 -14.55 9.32
N ARG A 149 11.50 -14.27 9.23
CA ARG A 149 10.45 -14.88 10.06
C ARG A 149 9.76 -16.10 9.42
N ALA A 150 9.72 -16.19 8.10
CA ALA A 150 9.01 -17.21 7.32
C ALA A 150 9.62 -17.36 5.90
N PRO A 151 10.73 -18.12 5.73
CA PRO A 151 11.55 -18.12 4.52
C PRO A 151 10.91 -18.65 3.21
N THR A 152 9.66 -19.12 3.25
CA THR A 152 9.01 -19.79 2.12
C THR A 152 7.57 -19.30 1.94
N GLU A 153 7.24 -18.88 0.71
CA GLU A 153 5.88 -18.79 0.13
C GLU A 153 5.00 -17.56 0.43
N HIS A 154 5.52 -16.33 0.42
CA HIS A 154 4.67 -15.11 0.39
C HIS A 154 4.85 -14.22 -0.83
N GLN A 155 5.85 -14.46 -1.68
CA GLN A 155 6.03 -13.68 -2.92
C GLN A 155 4.78 -13.76 -3.83
N GLU A 156 4.13 -14.93 -3.85
CA GLU A 156 2.92 -15.16 -4.64
C GLU A 156 1.71 -14.34 -4.17
N ARG A 157 1.75 -13.84 -2.93
CA ARG A 157 0.71 -13.03 -2.28
C ARG A 157 0.87 -11.54 -2.58
N ILE A 158 1.90 -11.16 -3.34
CA ILE A 158 2.26 -9.78 -3.61
C ILE A 158 1.98 -9.45 -5.07
N LEU A 159 1.14 -8.43 -5.27
CA LEU A 159 0.81 -7.87 -6.58
C LEU A 159 1.31 -6.43 -6.66
N PHE A 160 2.13 -6.17 -7.66
CA PHE A 160 2.43 -4.82 -8.12
C PHE A 160 1.58 -4.55 -9.36
N ILE A 161 0.75 -3.52 -9.34
CA ILE A 161 -0.13 -3.19 -10.46
C ILE A 161 -0.02 -1.72 -10.82
N HIS A 162 0.26 -1.43 -12.09
CA HIS A 162 0.54 -0.06 -12.54
C HIS A 162 -0.34 0.37 -13.72
N GLU A 163 -0.61 1.66 -13.83
CA GLU A 163 -1.36 2.20 -14.96
C GLU A 163 -0.54 2.04 -16.25
N SER A 164 -1.21 1.70 -17.34
CA SER A 164 -0.61 1.58 -18.66
C SER A 164 0.04 2.90 -19.07
N GLY A 165 1.32 2.86 -19.40
CA GLY A 165 2.11 4.05 -19.72
C GLY A 165 3.07 4.49 -18.62
N VAL A 166 2.91 3.97 -17.39
CA VAL A 166 3.93 4.11 -16.33
C VAL A 166 5.18 3.34 -16.76
N ARG A 167 6.29 4.06 -16.97
CA ARG A 167 7.60 3.48 -17.28
C ARG A 167 8.54 3.79 -16.13
N SER A 168 8.53 2.95 -15.10
CA SER A 168 9.46 3.13 -13.99
C SER A 168 10.60 2.11 -14.07
N ALA A 169 11.84 2.59 -13.92
CA ALA A 169 13.00 1.73 -13.67
C ALA A 169 12.80 0.85 -12.42
N MET A 170 11.91 1.27 -11.51
CA MET A 170 11.45 0.50 -10.37
C MET A 170 10.70 -0.76 -10.76
N ILE A 171 9.85 -0.76 -11.80
CA ILE A 171 9.08 -1.95 -12.20
C ILE A 171 10.05 -3.08 -12.57
N ALA A 172 11.12 -2.75 -13.30
CA ALA A 172 12.18 -3.70 -13.63
C ALA A 172 12.94 -4.16 -12.37
N ALA A 173 13.27 -3.25 -11.45
CA ALA A 173 13.96 -3.59 -10.20
C ALA A 173 13.09 -4.44 -9.25
N VAL A 174 11.79 -4.19 -9.17
CA VAL A 174 10.79 -4.99 -8.45
C VAL A 174 10.76 -6.41 -9.00
N GLN A 175 10.68 -6.52 -10.33
CA GLN A 175 10.61 -7.81 -11.03
C GLN A 175 11.86 -8.65 -10.77
N ASP A 176 13.04 -8.05 -10.94
CA ASP A 176 14.32 -8.75 -10.82
C ASP A 176 14.66 -9.11 -9.37
N ARG A 177 14.18 -8.32 -8.39
CA ARG A 177 14.61 -8.44 -6.98
C ARG A 177 13.61 -9.18 -6.10
N TRP A 178 12.32 -9.19 -6.43
CA TRP A 178 11.26 -9.62 -5.50
C TRP A 178 10.33 -10.74 -6.01
N ASP A 179 10.46 -11.16 -7.29
CA ASP A 179 9.57 -12.15 -7.94
C ASP A 179 8.07 -11.87 -7.72
N ALA A 180 7.72 -10.58 -7.61
CA ALA A 180 6.35 -10.14 -7.43
C ALA A 180 5.57 -10.28 -8.74
N ARG A 181 4.26 -10.53 -8.64
CA ARG A 181 3.40 -10.47 -9.82
C ARG A 181 3.26 -9.01 -10.26
N ILE A 182 3.55 -8.73 -11.53
CA ILE A 182 3.44 -7.38 -12.10
C ILE A 182 2.35 -7.38 -13.15
N TYR A 183 1.29 -6.61 -12.92
CA TYR A 183 0.22 -6.37 -13.88
C TYR A 183 0.16 -4.89 -14.28
N SER A 184 -0.45 -4.64 -15.44
CA SER A 184 -0.83 -3.30 -15.86
C SER A 184 -2.35 -3.20 -15.92
N TYR A 185 -2.86 -1.97 -15.80
CA TYR A 185 -4.27 -1.66 -16.01
C TYR A 185 -4.43 -0.42 -16.89
N ASP A 186 -5.47 -0.42 -17.73
CA ASP A 186 -5.75 0.71 -18.63
C ASP A 186 -6.67 1.78 -18.00
N ASP A 187 -7.56 1.36 -17.10
CA ASP A 187 -8.53 2.23 -16.43
C ASP A 187 -8.98 1.66 -15.07
N ARG A 188 -9.84 2.40 -14.35
CA ARG A 188 -10.36 2.00 -13.03
C ARG A 188 -11.11 0.66 -13.04
N ASP A 189 -11.82 0.34 -14.12
CA ASP A 189 -12.60 -0.90 -14.21
C ASP A 189 -11.69 -2.10 -14.50
N ASP A 190 -10.66 -1.91 -15.33
CA ASP A 190 -9.60 -2.88 -15.53
C ASP A 190 -8.83 -3.12 -14.23
N LEU A 191 -8.42 -2.08 -13.51
CA LEU A 191 -7.78 -2.20 -12.20
C LEU A 191 -8.59 -3.12 -11.29
N VAL A 192 -9.87 -2.79 -11.04
CA VAL A 192 -10.74 -3.59 -10.18
C VAL A 192 -10.87 -5.03 -10.67
N ARG A 193 -10.99 -5.23 -11.98
CA ARG A 193 -11.03 -6.58 -12.57
C ARG A 193 -9.75 -7.36 -12.26
N GLN A 194 -8.57 -6.78 -12.46
CA GLN A 194 -7.29 -7.44 -12.16
C GLN A 194 -7.16 -7.77 -10.67
N LEU A 195 -7.50 -6.82 -9.79
CA LEU A 195 -7.47 -7.02 -8.34
C LEU A 195 -8.38 -8.19 -7.92
N ARG A 196 -9.60 -8.25 -8.45
CA ARG A 196 -10.55 -9.34 -8.18
C ARG A 196 -10.03 -10.69 -8.66
N LEU A 197 -9.42 -10.75 -9.84
CA LEU A 197 -8.84 -11.98 -10.38
C LEU A 197 -7.69 -12.48 -9.51
N PHE A 198 -6.82 -11.57 -9.07
CA PHE A 198 -5.71 -11.89 -8.18
C PHE A 198 -6.18 -12.43 -6.82
N VAL A 199 -7.08 -11.70 -6.15
CA VAL A 199 -7.67 -12.13 -4.87
C VAL A 199 -8.35 -13.48 -4.98
N ARG A 200 -9.13 -13.70 -6.05
CA ARG A 200 -9.81 -14.98 -6.29
C ARG A 200 -8.83 -16.13 -6.54
N ASP A 201 -7.74 -15.87 -7.26
CA ASP A 201 -6.69 -16.89 -7.49
C ASP A 201 -6.07 -17.33 -6.16
N LEU A 202 -5.70 -16.38 -5.29
CA LEU A 202 -5.14 -16.67 -3.98
C LEU A 202 -6.12 -17.45 -3.10
N ALA A 203 -7.36 -16.98 -2.95
CA ALA A 203 -8.37 -17.66 -2.14
C ALA A 203 -8.64 -19.09 -2.62
N ARG A 204 -8.68 -19.29 -3.95
CA ARG A 204 -8.82 -20.62 -4.55
C ARG A 204 -7.64 -21.53 -4.20
N ARG A 205 -6.41 -21.01 -4.29
CA ARG A 205 -5.19 -21.79 -3.99
C ARG A 205 -5.10 -22.15 -2.51
N GLU A 206 -5.45 -21.24 -1.62
CA GLU A 206 -5.58 -21.52 -0.18
C GLU A 206 -6.62 -22.60 0.11
N GLN A 207 -7.74 -22.59 -0.62
CA GLN A 207 -8.79 -23.60 -0.46
C GLN A 207 -8.36 -24.99 -0.97
N HIS A 208 -7.55 -25.06 -2.03
CA HIS A 208 -7.09 -26.31 -2.61
C HIS A 208 -5.77 -26.84 -2.01
N GLY A 209 -5.12 -26.07 -1.12
CA GLY A 209 -3.84 -26.43 -0.51
C GLY A 209 -2.63 -26.16 -1.40
N ASP A 210 -2.80 -25.42 -2.50
CA ASP A 210 -1.73 -24.96 -3.39
C ASP A 210 -1.03 -23.69 -2.85
N LEU A 211 -1.52 -23.16 -1.72
CA LEU A 211 -0.93 -22.07 -0.95
C LEU A 211 -1.30 -22.29 0.54
N PRO A 212 -0.36 -22.18 1.49
CA PRO A 212 -0.66 -22.34 2.92
C PRO A 212 -1.64 -21.27 3.40
N GLN A 213 -2.61 -21.62 4.23
CA GLN A 213 -3.49 -20.61 4.84
C GLN A 213 -2.71 -19.78 5.87
N LEU A 214 -3.00 -18.48 5.91
CA LEU A 214 -2.49 -17.59 6.96
C LEU A 214 -3.43 -17.68 8.16
N GLU A 215 -2.89 -18.19 9.27
CA GLU A 215 -3.54 -18.20 10.58
C GLU A 215 -3.54 -16.79 11.18
#